data_AF-A0A8J6JPL6-F1
#
_entry.id   AF-A0A8J6JPL6-F1
#
_cell.length_a   1.000
_cell.length_b   1.000
_cell.length_c   1.000
_cell.angle_alpha   90.00
_cell.angle_beta   90.00
_cell.angle_gamma   90.00
#
_symmetry.space_group_name_H-M   'P 1'
#
loop_
_entity.id
_entity.type
_entity.pdbx_description
1 polymer ?
#
loop_
_entity_poly.entity_id
_entity_poly.type
_entity_poly.pdbx_seq_one_letter_code
_entity_poly.pdbx_strand_id
1 'polypeptide(L)'
;METPCSLSAKFEGSFAYYTVKDRMPQILTKVIDTVHRNKNKFLELHGEVSECLPPVSEYDVFRDVKNQSFFQSQQAILALCSHLQEIKGKVNVLSNDEVRDEIYKLVQVSLWGNRCDLSISGGQDNSQKTSILSSLEDFQAFILVDDMNSVWNILSKNRDGNTESRTRVDIVLDNAGFELVTDLVLADAIMSLGLATEVHFHGKVMPWYVSDTTKHDFDWTVQQCLAINNKWMSKCGQTWKENLKKRRWVYHEHLFWTLPHEYCTMAEVAPDLYTELQKSDLVFFKGDLNYRKLTGDRKWDFIVPFSQALRSFHPAPLCSVRTLKADVQVGLQTGVGERLTATDTDWLISGKYGIIQFSPVV
;
A
#
# COMPACT_ATOMS: atom_id res chain seq x y z
N MET A 1 -12.53 5.16 -27.39
CA MET A 1 -11.34 6.03 -27.47
C MET A 1 -10.13 5.16 -27.71
N GLU A 2 -9.14 5.68 -28.43
CA GLU A 2 -7.87 5.01 -28.67
C GLU A 2 -7.03 4.99 -27.37
N THR A 3 -6.30 3.90 -27.13
CA THR A 3 -5.43 3.78 -25.95
C THR A 3 -4.21 4.69 -26.13
N PRO A 4 -3.92 5.62 -25.19
CA PRO A 4 -2.77 6.51 -25.32
C PRO A 4 -1.43 5.78 -25.27
N CYS A 5 -0.37 6.45 -25.73
CA CYS A 5 0.98 5.92 -25.65
C CYS A 5 1.47 5.82 -24.19
N SER A 6 2.36 4.86 -23.94
CA SER A 6 2.98 4.70 -22.62
C SER A 6 3.87 5.90 -22.26
N LEU A 7 3.93 6.18 -20.97
CA LEU A 7 5.04 6.96 -20.40
C LEU A 7 6.35 6.24 -20.73
N SER A 8 7.37 7.01 -21.10
CA SER A 8 8.67 6.43 -21.45
C SER A 8 9.80 7.42 -21.29
N ALA A 9 10.98 6.89 -21.01
CA ALA A 9 12.23 7.64 -21.01
C ALA A 9 12.70 8.08 -22.41
N LYS A 10 11.86 7.97 -23.46
CA LYS A 10 12.17 8.57 -24.77
C LYS A 10 11.94 10.09 -24.78
N PHE A 11 11.13 10.59 -23.86
CA PHE A 11 10.75 12.00 -23.80
C PHE A 11 11.61 12.74 -22.76
N GLU A 12 12.57 13.53 -23.23
CA GLU A 12 13.38 14.39 -22.36
C GLU A 12 12.49 15.35 -21.56
N GLY A 13 12.81 15.53 -20.27
CA GLY A 13 12.01 16.34 -19.35
C GLY A 13 10.86 15.59 -18.64
N SER A 14 10.49 14.39 -19.10
CA SER A 14 9.53 13.55 -18.35
C SER A 14 10.12 12.98 -17.07
N PHE A 15 9.29 12.67 -16.09
CA PHE A 15 9.75 12.02 -14.86
C PHE A 15 10.27 10.61 -15.12
N ALA A 16 9.74 9.93 -16.15
CA ALA A 16 10.27 8.64 -16.61
C ALA A 16 11.72 8.76 -17.09
N TYR A 17 12.05 9.81 -17.88
CA TYR A 17 13.42 10.07 -18.32
C TYR A 17 14.34 10.35 -17.14
N TYR A 18 13.95 11.25 -16.23
CA TYR A 18 14.70 11.55 -15.00
C TYR A 18 14.93 10.30 -14.14
N THR A 19 13.89 9.47 -13.97
CA THR A 19 13.99 8.24 -13.18
C THR A 19 15.00 7.26 -13.77
N VAL A 20 14.99 7.06 -15.09
CA VAL A 20 15.94 6.16 -15.77
C VAL A 20 17.35 6.74 -15.77
N LYS A 21 17.50 8.05 -16.03
CA LYS A 21 18.80 8.71 -16.16
C LYS A 21 19.52 8.87 -14.81
N ASP A 22 18.81 9.28 -13.77
CA ASP A 22 19.41 9.74 -12.52
C ASP A 22 19.10 8.84 -11.32
N ARG A 23 17.84 8.38 -11.16
CA ARG A 23 17.45 7.57 -9.98
C ARG A 23 17.89 6.12 -10.08
N MET A 24 17.70 5.48 -11.24
CA MET A 24 18.02 4.07 -11.42
C MET A 24 19.52 3.78 -11.19
N PRO A 25 20.47 4.58 -11.72
CA PRO A 25 21.89 4.39 -11.41
C PRO A 25 22.19 4.50 -9.91
N GLN A 26 21.60 5.48 -9.22
CA GLN A 26 21.79 5.63 -7.77
C GLN A 26 21.29 4.41 -6.98
N ILE A 27 20.15 3.84 -7.37
CA ILE A 27 19.62 2.62 -6.74
C ILE A 27 20.58 1.44 -6.97
N LEU A 28 21.06 1.24 -8.20
CA LEU A 28 22.01 0.17 -8.52
C LEU A 28 23.34 0.34 -7.78
N THR A 29 23.86 1.57 -7.68
CA THR A 29 25.06 1.86 -6.88
C THR A 29 24.85 1.50 -5.41
N LYS A 30 23.69 1.84 -4.83
CA LYS A 30 23.35 1.46 -3.45
C LYS A 30 23.24 -0.06 -3.26
N VAL A 31 22.70 -0.78 -4.25
CA VAL A 31 22.66 -2.26 -4.22
C VAL A 31 24.08 -2.83 -4.20
N ILE A 32 24.97 -2.34 -5.08
CA ILE A 32 26.37 -2.76 -5.13
C ILE A 32 27.06 -2.50 -3.79
N ASP A 33 26.87 -1.30 -3.23
CA ASP A 33 27.43 -0.91 -1.93
C ASP A 33 26.91 -1.81 -0.79
N THR A 34 25.60 -2.11 -0.74
CA THR A 34 25.03 -3.01 0.27
C THR A 34 25.62 -4.42 0.19
N VAL A 35 25.76 -4.97 -1.02
CA VAL A 35 26.39 -6.28 -1.21
C VAL A 35 27.86 -6.24 -0.78
N HIS A 36 28.58 -5.16 -1.11
CA HIS A 36 29.98 -4.98 -0.73
C HIS A 36 30.16 -4.89 0.80
N ARG A 37 29.34 -4.10 1.49
CA ARG A 37 29.37 -3.96 2.96
C ARG A 37 29.05 -5.27 3.69
N ASN A 38 28.22 -6.13 3.11
CA ASN A 38 27.87 -7.41 3.70
C ASN A 38 28.77 -8.57 3.26
N LYS A 39 29.82 -8.32 2.46
CA LYS A 39 30.78 -9.34 2.01
C LYS A 39 31.31 -10.21 3.16
N ASN A 40 31.78 -9.59 4.24
CA ASN A 40 32.34 -10.34 5.37
C ASN A 40 31.29 -11.20 6.06
N LYS A 41 30.05 -10.72 6.20
CA LYS A 41 28.95 -11.53 6.73
C LYS A 41 28.63 -12.72 5.83
N PHE A 42 28.67 -12.56 4.51
CA PHE A 42 28.50 -13.67 3.57
C PHE A 42 29.62 -14.71 3.72
N LEU A 43 30.87 -14.25 3.87
CA LEU A 43 32.02 -15.14 4.10
C LEU A 43 31.94 -15.86 5.46
N GLU A 44 31.50 -15.18 6.51
CA GLU A 44 31.30 -15.79 7.83
C GLU A 44 30.18 -16.82 7.84
N LEU A 45 29.06 -16.54 7.15
CA LEU A 45 27.91 -17.44 7.09
C LEU A 45 28.12 -18.62 6.14
N HIS A 46 28.96 -18.48 5.11
CA HIS A 46 29.01 -19.45 4.01
C HIS A 46 30.43 -19.90 3.55
N GLY A 47 31.50 -19.36 4.13
CA GLY A 47 32.89 -19.73 3.80
C GLY A 47 33.47 -19.05 2.54
N GLU A 48 34.78 -19.23 2.30
CA GLU A 48 35.51 -18.59 1.18
C GLU A 48 35.39 -19.35 -0.16
N VAL A 49 35.19 -20.67 -0.14
CA VAL A 49 35.08 -21.52 -1.34
C VAL A 49 34.23 -22.75 -1.01
N SER A 50 33.06 -22.92 -1.64
CA SER A 50 32.47 -24.25 -1.86
C SER A 50 31.24 -24.17 -2.78
N GLU A 51 31.07 -25.19 -3.61
CA GLU A 51 29.96 -25.50 -4.52
C GLU A 51 28.57 -25.66 -3.84
N CYS A 52 28.45 -25.23 -2.57
CA CYS A 52 27.28 -25.41 -1.70
C CYS A 52 26.93 -24.13 -0.91
N LEU A 53 27.06 -22.94 -1.51
CA LEU A 53 26.50 -21.70 -0.97
C LEU A 53 24.96 -21.84 -0.92
N PRO A 54 24.25 -21.58 0.22
CA PRO A 54 22.85 -21.20 0.11
C PRO A 54 22.84 -19.93 -0.75
N PRO A 55 22.06 -19.91 -1.83
CA PRO A 55 22.44 -19.03 -2.91
C PRO A 55 22.18 -17.60 -2.47
N VAL A 56 23.10 -16.70 -2.84
CA VAL A 56 22.87 -15.24 -2.83
C VAL A 56 21.52 -14.88 -3.47
N SER A 57 20.89 -15.80 -4.22
CA SER A 57 19.53 -15.73 -4.72
C SER A 57 18.44 -15.49 -3.67
N GLU A 58 18.62 -15.89 -2.40
CA GLU A 58 17.64 -15.63 -1.33
C GLU A 58 17.94 -14.35 -0.54
N TYR A 59 19.08 -13.70 -0.82
CA TYR A 59 19.45 -12.47 -0.14
C TYR A 59 18.63 -11.29 -0.66
N ASP A 60 17.94 -10.63 0.26
CA ASP A 60 17.22 -9.41 -0.01
C ASP A 60 18.12 -8.19 0.26
N VAL A 61 18.62 -7.61 -0.83
CA VAL A 61 19.49 -6.42 -0.84
C VAL A 61 18.83 -5.17 -0.26
N PHE A 62 17.51 -5.18 -0.05
CA PHE A 62 16.75 -4.06 0.51
C PHE A 62 16.22 -4.32 1.92
N ARG A 63 16.51 -5.49 2.51
CA ARG A 63 16.02 -5.86 3.85
C ARG A 63 16.40 -4.83 4.92
N ASP A 64 17.65 -4.38 4.92
CA ASP A 64 18.15 -3.47 5.95
C ASP A 64 17.42 -2.12 5.91
N VAL A 65 17.16 -1.57 4.72
CA VAL A 65 16.42 -0.30 4.59
C VAL A 65 14.94 -0.46 4.96
N LYS A 66 14.32 -1.60 4.64
CA LYS A 66 12.93 -1.90 5.05
C LYS A 66 12.80 -2.03 6.56
N ASN A 67 13.72 -2.77 7.20
CA ASN A 67 13.74 -2.92 8.65
C ASN A 67 14.03 -1.59 9.36
N GLN A 68 14.95 -0.78 8.81
CA GLN A 68 15.25 0.54 9.35
C GLN A 68 14.02 1.45 9.32
N SER A 69 13.25 1.45 8.23
CA SER A 69 11.99 2.20 8.14
C SER A 69 11.02 1.79 9.25
N PHE A 70 10.84 0.49 9.52
CA PHE A 70 10.01 0.01 10.63
C PHE A 70 10.48 0.56 11.98
N PHE A 71 11.78 0.47 12.30
CA PHE A 71 12.30 0.92 13.59
C PHE A 71 12.25 2.43 13.77
N GLN A 72 12.48 3.21 12.71
CA GLN A 72 12.36 4.67 12.74
C GLN A 72 10.91 5.11 13.03
N SER A 73 9.93 4.31 12.61
CA SER A 73 8.50 4.60 12.75
C SER A 73 7.89 4.08 14.05
N GLN A 74 8.69 3.60 15.01
CA GLN A 74 8.17 2.84 16.16
C GLN A 74 7.14 3.62 17.01
N GLN A 75 7.34 4.94 17.19
CA GLN A 75 6.38 5.78 17.93
C GLN A 75 5.05 5.93 17.19
N ALA A 76 5.11 6.11 15.87
CA ALA A 76 3.94 6.17 15.01
C ALA A 76 3.17 4.83 15.04
N ILE A 77 3.88 3.70 14.95
CA ILE A 77 3.29 2.36 15.05
C ILE A 77 2.62 2.16 16.42
N LEU A 78 3.25 2.59 17.51
CA LEU A 78 2.69 2.49 18.85
C LEU A 78 1.39 3.29 18.97
N ALA A 79 1.39 4.54 18.51
CA ALA A 79 0.20 5.39 18.52
C ALA A 79 -0.95 4.75 17.72
N LEU A 80 -0.65 4.22 16.54
CA LEU A 80 -1.63 3.57 15.68
C LEU A 80 -2.18 2.27 16.28
N CYS A 81 -1.32 1.43 16.85
CA CYS A 81 -1.74 0.22 17.57
C CYS A 81 -2.60 0.57 18.80
N SER A 82 -2.27 1.64 19.51
CA SER A 82 -3.04 2.10 20.67
C SER A 82 -4.44 2.53 20.25
N HIS A 83 -4.54 3.35 19.20
CA HIS A 83 -5.82 3.79 18.62
C HIS A 83 -6.69 2.62 18.17
N LEU A 84 -6.10 1.63 17.49
CA LEU A 84 -6.83 0.42 17.10
C LEU A 84 -7.43 -0.32 18.31
N GLN A 85 -6.70 -0.43 19.42
CA GLN A 85 -7.21 -1.08 20.62
C GLN A 85 -8.33 -0.28 21.29
N GLU A 86 -8.27 1.05 21.23
CA GLU A 86 -9.35 1.92 21.71
C GLU A 86 -10.63 1.77 20.89
N ILE A 87 -10.52 1.74 19.54
CA ILE A 87 -11.65 1.46 18.65
C ILE A 87 -12.26 0.10 18.99
N LYS A 88 -11.42 -0.94 19.13
CA LYS A 88 -11.85 -2.31 19.46
C LYS A 88 -12.56 -2.40 20.80
N GLY A 89 -12.15 -1.59 21.78
CA GLY A 89 -12.83 -1.49 23.08
C GLY A 89 -14.24 -0.88 23.01
N LYS A 90 -14.57 -0.17 21.92
CA LYS A 90 -15.84 0.56 21.74
C LYS A 90 -16.75 -0.04 20.67
N VAL A 91 -16.39 -1.17 20.05
CA VAL A 91 -17.14 -1.79 18.92
C VAL A 91 -18.65 -1.91 19.17
N ASN A 92 -19.08 -2.26 20.39
CA ASN A 92 -20.50 -2.43 20.72
C ASN A 92 -21.28 -1.13 20.96
N VAL A 93 -20.59 0.02 20.99
CA VAL A 93 -21.16 1.33 21.33
C VAL A 93 -21.11 2.28 20.12
N LEU A 94 -20.18 2.08 19.19
CA LEU A 94 -20.02 2.93 18.02
C LEU A 94 -21.23 2.82 17.07
N SER A 95 -21.81 3.97 16.76
CA SER A 95 -22.81 4.14 15.71
C SER A 95 -22.25 3.81 14.31
N ASN A 96 -23.13 3.70 13.32
CA ASN A 96 -22.71 3.49 11.92
C ASN A 96 -21.82 4.63 11.40
N ASP A 97 -22.16 5.87 11.74
CA ASP A 97 -21.39 7.04 11.32
C ASP A 97 -20.01 7.10 12.00
N GLU A 98 -19.92 6.79 13.30
CA GLU A 98 -18.63 6.76 13.99
C GLU A 98 -17.70 5.65 13.44
N VAL A 99 -18.26 4.48 13.10
CA VAL A 99 -17.46 3.42 12.45
C VAL A 99 -16.98 3.86 11.07
N ARG A 100 -17.83 4.53 10.29
CA ARG A 100 -17.43 5.10 9.00
C ARG A 100 -16.28 6.09 9.14
N ASP A 101 -16.38 7.00 10.11
CA ASP A 101 -15.35 8.00 10.36
C ASP A 101 -14.02 7.35 10.79
N GLU A 102 -14.06 6.32 11.64
CA GLU A 102 -12.85 5.59 12.03
C GLU A 102 -12.21 4.83 10.85
N ILE A 103 -13.01 4.17 10.01
CA ILE A 103 -12.47 3.53 8.80
C ILE A 103 -11.89 4.57 7.85
N TYR A 104 -12.55 5.70 7.65
CA TYR A 104 -12.04 6.76 6.79
C TYR A 104 -10.70 7.30 7.30
N LYS A 105 -10.58 7.57 8.61
CA LYS A 105 -9.29 7.94 9.23
C LYS A 105 -8.22 6.89 8.94
N LEU A 106 -8.52 5.60 9.12
CA LEU A 106 -7.54 4.52 8.89
C LEU A 106 -7.16 4.36 7.40
N VAL A 107 -8.10 4.58 6.47
CA VAL A 107 -7.80 4.64 5.02
C VAL A 107 -6.88 5.82 4.72
N GLN A 108 -7.11 6.99 5.33
CA GLN A 108 -6.21 8.14 5.18
C GLN A 108 -4.83 7.89 5.81
N VAL A 109 -4.74 7.22 6.96
CA VAL A 109 -3.45 6.79 7.52
C VAL A 109 -2.74 5.83 6.57
N SER A 110 -3.46 4.89 5.96
CA SER A 110 -2.94 3.96 4.96
C SER A 110 -2.50 4.66 3.66
N LEU A 111 -3.20 5.72 3.24
CA LEU A 111 -2.81 6.59 2.13
C LEU A 111 -1.52 7.35 2.41
N TRP A 112 -1.44 7.95 3.60
CA TRP A 112 -0.37 8.87 3.95
C TRP A 112 0.77 8.21 4.72
N GLY A 113 0.83 6.87 4.84
CA GLY A 113 1.80 6.16 5.67
C GLY A 113 3.22 6.74 5.58
N ASN A 114 3.76 6.85 4.37
CA ASN A 114 5.10 7.41 4.13
C ASN A 114 5.30 8.87 4.59
N ARG A 115 4.24 9.68 4.65
CA ARG A 115 4.27 11.09 5.12
C ARG A 115 3.97 11.23 6.61
N CYS A 116 3.02 10.45 7.11
CA CYS A 116 2.67 10.39 8.53
C CYS A 116 3.88 10.00 9.39
N ASP A 117 4.71 9.07 8.90
CA ASP A 117 5.97 8.72 9.56
C ASP A 117 6.91 9.93 9.71
N LEU A 118 7.16 10.66 8.62
CA LEU A 118 8.06 11.82 8.60
C LEU A 118 7.61 12.95 9.53
N SER A 119 6.30 13.16 9.67
CA SER A 119 5.75 14.20 10.56
C SER A 119 5.98 13.94 12.05
N ILE A 120 6.24 12.69 12.44
CA ILE A 120 6.43 12.26 13.83
C ILE A 120 7.90 11.98 14.14
N SER A 121 8.64 11.47 13.15
CA SER A 121 10.09 11.21 13.28
C SER A 121 10.96 12.45 13.03
N GLY A 122 10.42 13.48 12.36
CA GLY A 122 11.07 14.78 12.17
C GLY A 122 10.99 15.66 13.41
N GLY A 123 12.05 15.65 14.23
CA GLY A 123 12.18 16.38 15.50
C GLY A 123 12.15 17.90 15.43
N GLN A 124 11.04 18.49 14.97
CA GLN A 124 10.68 19.84 15.39
C GLN A 124 9.82 19.79 16.65
N ASP A 125 10.29 20.49 17.65
CA ASP A 125 9.85 20.60 19.04
C ASP A 125 8.47 21.29 19.18
N ASN A 126 7.47 20.83 18.42
CA ASN A 126 6.08 21.20 18.65
C ASN A 126 5.44 20.16 19.55
N SER A 127 5.52 20.43 20.85
CA SER A 127 4.92 19.73 22.00
C SER A 127 3.38 19.59 21.96
N GLN A 128 2.74 19.65 20.79
CA GLN A 128 1.29 19.62 20.61
C GLN A 128 0.75 18.65 19.54
N LYS A 129 1.55 18.06 18.63
CA LYS A 129 1.04 17.07 17.65
C LYS A 129 1.43 15.65 18.04
N THR A 130 0.78 15.15 19.09
CA THR A 130 1.08 13.85 19.73
C THR A 130 0.47 12.64 19.02
N SER A 131 -0.25 12.80 17.90
CA SER A 131 -0.89 11.67 17.19
C SER A 131 -0.87 11.82 15.66
N ILE A 132 -0.66 10.71 14.95
CA ILE A 132 -0.81 10.62 13.47
C ILE A 132 -2.18 11.18 13.05
N LEU A 133 -3.20 10.88 13.84
CA LEU A 133 -4.60 11.11 13.55
C LEU A 133 -4.97 12.60 13.56
N SER A 134 -4.37 13.39 14.46
CA SER A 134 -4.59 14.84 14.51
C SER A 134 -4.00 15.58 13.32
N SER A 135 -3.07 14.98 12.58
CA SER A 135 -2.47 15.61 11.39
C SER A 135 -3.23 15.30 10.10
N LEU A 136 -4.25 14.43 10.13
CA LEU A 136 -5.02 14.06 8.93
C LEU A 136 -5.86 15.22 8.39
N GLU A 137 -6.36 16.09 9.28
CA GLU A 137 -7.12 17.29 8.88
C GLU A 137 -6.30 18.20 7.95
N ASP A 138 -5.00 18.34 8.21
CA ASP A 138 -4.08 19.11 7.38
C ASP A 138 -3.86 18.46 6.00
N PHE A 139 -4.04 17.13 5.90
CA PHE A 139 -3.84 16.38 4.66
C PHE A 139 -5.08 16.24 3.79
N GLN A 140 -6.26 16.54 4.34
CA GLN A 140 -7.53 16.43 3.62
C GLN A 140 -7.54 17.27 2.34
N ALA A 141 -6.98 18.48 2.38
CA ALA A 141 -6.90 19.39 1.22
C ALA A 141 -6.00 18.87 0.08
N PHE A 142 -5.20 17.84 0.33
CA PHE A 142 -4.31 17.22 -0.65
C PHE A 142 -4.86 15.93 -1.26
N ILE A 143 -6.07 15.51 -0.87
CA ILE A 143 -6.79 14.41 -1.51
C ILE A 143 -7.54 14.96 -2.73
N LEU A 144 -7.11 14.58 -3.94
CA LEU A 144 -7.63 15.13 -5.20
C LEU A 144 -8.90 14.42 -5.69
N VAL A 145 -9.05 13.15 -5.35
CA VAL A 145 -10.22 12.31 -5.62
C VAL A 145 -10.50 11.54 -4.35
N ASP A 146 -11.74 11.64 -3.87
CA ASP A 146 -12.15 11.01 -2.62
C ASP A 146 -13.49 10.28 -2.80
N ASP A 147 -13.38 9.00 -3.13
CA ASP A 147 -14.50 8.09 -3.31
C ASP A 147 -14.75 7.23 -2.06
N MET A 148 -14.34 7.68 -0.87
CA MET A 148 -14.51 6.92 0.38
C MET A 148 -15.99 6.55 0.63
N ASN A 149 -16.93 7.39 0.19
CA ASN A 149 -18.36 7.08 0.31
C ASN A 149 -18.75 5.82 -0.46
N SER A 150 -18.19 5.62 -1.66
CA SER A 150 -18.40 4.43 -2.47
C SER A 150 -17.80 3.20 -1.81
N VAL A 151 -16.59 3.34 -1.24
CA VAL A 151 -15.93 2.28 -0.46
C VAL A 151 -16.76 1.88 0.76
N TRP A 152 -17.25 2.87 1.53
CA TRP A 152 -18.09 2.64 2.70
C TRP A 152 -19.38 1.90 2.33
N ASN A 153 -20.04 2.31 1.25
CA ASN A 153 -21.27 1.65 0.77
C ASN A 153 -21.06 0.18 0.38
N ILE A 154 -19.83 -0.26 0.06
CA ILE A 154 -19.53 -1.68 -0.15
C ILE A 154 -19.32 -2.38 1.20
N LEU A 155 -18.51 -1.79 2.07
CA LEU A 155 -18.16 -2.38 3.38
C LEU A 155 -19.36 -2.48 4.33
N SER A 156 -20.27 -1.50 4.32
CA SER A 156 -21.39 -1.44 5.26
C SER A 156 -22.54 -2.40 4.93
N LYS A 157 -22.61 -2.93 3.68
CA LYS A 157 -23.67 -3.85 3.24
C LYS A 157 -23.88 -5.03 4.19
N ASN A 158 -22.79 -5.55 4.77
CA ASN A 158 -22.82 -6.70 5.65
C ASN A 158 -23.16 -6.35 7.10
N ARG A 159 -23.08 -5.07 7.49
CA ARG A 159 -23.51 -4.60 8.80
C ARG A 159 -25.03 -4.41 8.87
N ASP A 160 -25.64 -4.09 7.73
CA ASP A 160 -27.08 -3.81 7.62
C ASP A 160 -27.92 -5.07 7.30
N GLY A 161 -27.29 -6.20 6.98
CA GLY A 161 -27.94 -7.46 6.57
C GLY A 161 -27.73 -8.61 7.55
N ASN A 162 -28.80 -9.36 7.85
CA ASN A 162 -28.79 -10.55 8.71
C ASN A 162 -28.30 -11.82 7.98
N THR A 163 -27.42 -11.67 7.00
CA THR A 163 -26.92 -12.77 6.16
C THR A 163 -25.54 -13.18 6.62
N GLU A 164 -25.37 -14.48 6.92
CA GLU A 164 -24.07 -15.13 7.21
C GLU A 164 -23.11 -15.14 5.99
N SER A 165 -23.23 -14.19 5.06
CA SER A 165 -22.39 -14.14 3.87
C SER A 165 -20.97 -13.74 4.25
N ARG A 166 -20.02 -14.58 3.85
CA ARG A 166 -18.58 -14.31 3.94
C ARG A 166 -18.26 -13.04 3.15
N THR A 167 -17.72 -12.04 3.83
CA THR A 167 -17.20 -10.82 3.21
C THR A 167 -15.69 -10.88 3.13
N ARG A 168 -15.15 -10.70 1.93
CA ARG A 168 -13.73 -10.75 1.61
C ARG A 168 -13.22 -9.40 1.14
N VAL A 169 -12.19 -8.89 1.81
CA VAL A 169 -11.44 -7.71 1.37
C VAL A 169 -10.03 -8.12 0.98
N ASP A 170 -9.58 -7.72 -0.20
CA ASP A 170 -8.21 -7.94 -0.64
C ASP A 170 -7.41 -6.64 -0.55
N ILE A 171 -6.13 -6.75 -0.20
CA ILE A 171 -5.19 -5.62 -0.16
C ILE A 171 -3.96 -6.02 -0.99
N VAL A 172 -3.79 -5.39 -2.14
CA VAL A 172 -2.58 -5.49 -2.96
C VAL A 172 -1.56 -4.48 -2.42
N LEU A 173 -0.54 -5.02 -1.75
CA LEU A 173 0.41 -4.27 -0.95
C LEU A 173 1.43 -3.49 -1.81
N ASP A 174 1.92 -2.39 -1.24
CA ASP A 174 3.05 -1.61 -1.74
C ASP A 174 4.25 -1.81 -0.80
N ASN A 175 4.60 -0.80 0.00
CA ASN A 175 5.82 -0.79 0.81
C ASN A 175 5.71 -1.55 2.13
N ALA A 176 6.83 -2.14 2.55
CA ALA A 176 7.06 -2.66 3.89
C ALA A 176 7.25 -1.52 4.90
N GLY A 177 7.63 -1.86 6.14
CA GLY A 177 7.85 -0.86 7.18
C GLY A 177 6.53 -0.27 7.69
N PHE A 178 6.47 1.05 7.85
CA PHE A 178 5.29 1.70 8.43
C PHE A 178 4.04 1.57 7.56
N GLU A 179 4.16 1.68 6.23
CA GLU A 179 3.01 1.57 5.33
C GLU A 179 2.32 0.21 5.49
N LEU A 180 3.08 -0.88 5.48
CA LEU A 180 2.55 -2.21 5.77
C LEU A 180 1.81 -2.26 7.12
N VAL A 181 2.37 -1.66 8.18
CA VAL A 181 1.70 -1.63 9.49
C VAL A 181 0.36 -0.88 9.42
N THR A 182 0.28 0.21 8.65
CA THR A 182 -1.01 0.92 8.45
C THR A 182 -2.04 0.03 7.77
N ASP A 183 -1.62 -0.80 6.81
CA ASP A 183 -2.50 -1.74 6.10
C ASP A 183 -2.95 -2.89 7.01
N LEU A 184 -2.06 -3.41 7.85
CA LEU A 184 -2.40 -4.43 8.85
C LEU A 184 -3.39 -3.89 9.90
N VAL A 185 -3.21 -2.65 10.33
CA VAL A 185 -4.15 -1.99 11.26
C VAL A 185 -5.51 -1.77 10.61
N LEU A 186 -5.55 -1.30 9.36
CA LEU A 186 -6.80 -1.15 8.61
C LEU A 186 -7.51 -2.50 8.47
N ALA A 187 -6.78 -3.56 8.11
CA ALA A 187 -7.34 -4.92 8.02
C ALA A 187 -7.91 -5.41 9.36
N ASP A 188 -7.23 -5.15 10.49
CA ASP A 188 -7.72 -5.56 11.81
C ASP A 188 -8.96 -4.75 12.21
N ALA A 189 -8.99 -3.46 11.90
CA ALA A 189 -10.15 -2.60 12.15
C ALA A 189 -11.38 -3.05 11.36
N ILE A 190 -11.25 -3.24 10.04
CA ILE A 190 -12.35 -3.71 9.18
C ILE A 190 -12.93 -5.02 9.70
N MET A 191 -12.09 -5.95 10.15
CA MET A 191 -12.55 -7.22 10.71
C MET A 191 -13.13 -7.11 12.11
N SER A 192 -12.55 -6.27 12.97
CA SER A 192 -13.00 -6.08 14.34
C SER A 192 -14.32 -5.30 14.42
N LEU A 193 -14.58 -4.44 13.44
CA LEU A 193 -15.80 -3.66 13.30
C LEU A 193 -16.90 -4.39 12.51
N GLY A 194 -16.66 -5.65 12.13
CA GLY A 194 -17.65 -6.50 11.46
C GLY A 194 -17.89 -6.15 9.99
N LEU A 195 -17.00 -5.40 9.36
CA LEU A 195 -17.10 -5.00 7.94
C LEU A 195 -16.52 -6.05 6.98
N ALA A 196 -15.64 -6.93 7.47
CA ALA A 196 -15.17 -8.08 6.72
C ALA A 196 -15.02 -9.32 7.61
N THR A 197 -15.21 -10.50 7.00
CA THR A 197 -14.99 -11.79 7.66
C THR A 197 -13.59 -12.33 7.43
N GLU A 198 -12.96 -11.94 6.31
CA GLU A 198 -11.60 -12.28 5.93
C GLU A 198 -10.89 -11.15 5.18
N VAL A 199 -9.57 -11.12 5.32
CA VAL A 199 -8.70 -10.19 4.57
C VAL A 199 -7.59 -10.97 3.88
N HIS A 200 -7.41 -10.71 2.58
CA HIS A 200 -6.41 -11.35 1.74
C HIS A 200 -5.35 -10.32 1.34
N PHE A 201 -4.09 -10.60 1.66
CA PHE A 201 -2.97 -9.73 1.32
C PHE A 201 -2.23 -10.28 0.12
N HIS A 202 -1.84 -9.42 -0.81
CA HIS A 202 -1.05 -9.79 -1.99
C HIS A 202 0.26 -9.03 -1.98
N GLY A 203 1.37 -9.73 -1.88
CA GLY A 203 2.70 -9.12 -1.93
C GLY A 203 3.56 -9.65 -3.07
N LYS A 204 4.84 -9.27 -3.04
CA LYS A 204 5.81 -9.55 -4.12
C LYS A 204 6.59 -10.84 -3.81
N VAL A 205 6.80 -11.66 -4.85
CA VAL A 205 7.55 -12.93 -4.77
C VAL A 205 9.07 -12.75 -4.59
N MET A 206 9.58 -11.54 -4.78
CA MET A 206 11.01 -11.23 -4.73
C MET A 206 11.22 -9.77 -4.32
N PRO A 207 12.44 -9.39 -3.86
CA PRO A 207 12.78 -7.99 -3.61
C PRO A 207 12.44 -7.12 -4.83
N TRP A 208 11.56 -6.15 -4.63
CA TRP A 208 10.94 -5.41 -5.72
C TRP A 208 10.84 -3.94 -5.35
N TYR A 209 11.15 -3.05 -6.29
CA TYR A 209 11.05 -1.59 -6.13
C TYR A 209 11.59 -1.03 -4.80
N VAL A 210 12.71 -1.60 -4.32
CA VAL A 210 13.37 -1.28 -3.05
C VAL A 210 12.55 -1.67 -1.82
N SER A 211 11.39 -1.05 -1.62
CA SER A 211 10.63 -1.16 -0.37
C SER A 211 9.41 -2.06 -0.44
N ASP A 212 9.06 -2.65 -1.59
CA ASP A 212 7.84 -3.45 -1.68
C ASP A 212 7.87 -4.66 -0.74
N THR A 213 6.68 -4.97 -0.20
CA THR A 213 6.48 -6.05 0.77
C THR A 213 6.56 -7.42 0.09
N THR A 214 7.52 -8.23 0.53
CA THR A 214 7.59 -9.67 0.29
C THR A 214 7.00 -10.48 1.44
N LYS A 215 6.84 -11.79 1.29
CA LYS A 215 6.36 -12.67 2.38
C LYS A 215 7.21 -12.55 3.63
N HIS A 216 8.53 -12.50 3.44
CA HIS A 216 9.48 -12.37 4.53
C HIS A 216 9.25 -11.07 5.30
N ASP A 217 9.04 -9.94 4.61
CA ASP A 217 8.79 -8.65 5.27
C ASP A 217 7.47 -8.67 6.05
N PHE A 218 6.43 -9.27 5.47
CA PHE A 218 5.13 -9.43 6.13
C PHE A 218 5.25 -10.21 7.43
N ASP A 219 5.86 -11.39 7.38
CA ASP A 219 6.03 -12.26 8.55
C ASP A 219 6.94 -11.61 9.59
N TRP A 220 8.02 -10.99 9.15
CA TRP A 220 8.93 -10.27 10.02
C TRP A 220 8.22 -9.13 10.76
N THR A 221 7.41 -8.33 10.06
CA THR A 221 6.65 -7.22 10.65
C THR A 221 5.67 -7.70 11.72
N VAL A 222 4.88 -8.74 11.42
CA VAL A 222 3.95 -9.34 12.40
C VAL A 222 4.71 -9.86 13.62
N GLN A 223 5.85 -10.52 13.40
CA GLN A 223 6.67 -11.06 14.48
C GLN A 223 7.33 -9.96 15.33
N GLN A 224 7.78 -8.85 14.72
CA GLN A 224 8.32 -7.70 15.47
C GLN A 224 7.24 -7.05 16.33
N CYS A 225 6.05 -6.80 15.77
CA CYS A 225 4.94 -6.25 16.54
C CYS A 225 4.55 -7.16 17.71
N LEU A 226 4.60 -8.49 17.55
CA LEU A 226 4.35 -9.44 18.63
C LEU A 226 5.43 -9.41 19.72
N ALA A 227 6.71 -9.38 19.32
CA ALA A 227 7.86 -9.53 20.22
C ALA A 227 8.23 -8.26 20.99
N ILE A 228 7.78 -7.09 20.53
CA ILE A 228 8.12 -5.82 21.16
C ILE A 228 7.51 -5.71 22.57
N ASN A 229 8.26 -5.15 23.51
CA ASN A 229 7.81 -4.95 24.89
C ASN A 229 6.89 -3.72 25.02
N ASN A 230 5.78 -3.72 24.28
CA ASN A 230 4.71 -2.75 24.39
C ASN A 230 3.36 -3.46 24.35
N LYS A 231 2.49 -3.16 25.32
CA LYS A 231 1.19 -3.82 25.52
C LYS A 231 0.33 -3.83 24.25
N TRP A 232 0.19 -2.69 23.58
CA TRP A 232 -0.75 -2.55 22.47
C TRP A 232 -0.19 -3.09 21.16
N MET A 233 1.08 -2.84 20.86
CA MET A 233 1.74 -3.43 19.69
C MET A 233 1.78 -4.97 19.79
N SER A 234 2.15 -5.51 20.95
CA SER A 234 2.17 -6.97 21.17
C SER A 234 0.77 -7.58 21.07
N LYS A 235 -0.27 -6.88 21.56
CA LYS A 235 -1.66 -7.31 21.41
C LYS A 235 -2.12 -7.31 19.94
N CYS A 236 -1.74 -6.31 19.15
CA CYS A 236 -1.98 -6.29 17.71
C CYS A 236 -1.26 -7.47 17.03
N GLY A 237 0.05 -7.62 17.25
CA GLY A 237 0.84 -8.73 16.67
C GLY A 237 0.29 -10.12 17.01
N GLN A 238 -0.18 -10.32 18.24
CA GLN A 238 -0.85 -11.54 18.66
C GLN A 238 -2.16 -11.77 17.88
N THR A 239 -3.00 -10.73 17.75
CA THR A 239 -4.25 -10.80 16.99
C THR A 239 -4.01 -11.14 15.52
N TRP A 240 -3.02 -10.49 14.90
CA TRP A 240 -2.65 -10.70 13.50
C TRP A 240 -2.17 -12.14 13.26
N LYS A 241 -1.28 -12.64 14.13
CA LYS A 241 -0.81 -14.03 14.10
C LYS A 241 -1.95 -15.04 14.27
N GLU A 242 -2.91 -14.76 15.13
CA GLU A 242 -4.11 -15.59 15.30
C GLU A 242 -5.02 -15.57 14.07
N ASN A 243 -5.22 -14.41 13.44
CA ASN A 243 -6.01 -14.31 12.22
C ASN A 243 -5.38 -15.10 11.07
N LEU A 244 -4.04 -15.06 10.93
CA LEU A 244 -3.30 -15.88 9.97
C LEU A 244 -3.48 -17.37 10.27
N LYS A 245 -3.32 -17.80 11.53
CA LYS A 245 -3.52 -19.20 11.94
C LYS A 245 -4.94 -19.70 11.67
N LYS A 246 -5.95 -18.85 11.89
CA LYS A 246 -7.37 -19.15 11.66
C LYS A 246 -7.80 -19.01 10.19
N ARG A 247 -6.88 -18.64 9.28
CA ARG A 247 -7.17 -18.32 7.87
C ARG A 247 -8.25 -17.25 7.69
N ARG A 248 -8.37 -16.37 8.67
CA ARG A 248 -9.12 -15.11 8.57
C ARG A 248 -8.31 -14.04 7.86
N TRP A 249 -6.99 -14.10 8.03
CA TRP A 249 -6.03 -13.44 7.17
C TRP A 249 -5.33 -14.47 6.31
N VAL A 250 -5.15 -14.16 5.02
CA VAL A 250 -4.41 -15.01 4.08
C VAL A 250 -3.42 -14.15 3.34
N TYR A 251 -2.16 -14.58 3.26
CA TYR A 251 -1.15 -13.92 2.44
C TYR A 251 -0.93 -14.73 1.17
N HIS A 252 -0.96 -14.06 0.02
CA HIS A 252 -0.75 -14.61 -1.30
C HIS A 252 0.50 -14.02 -1.94
N GLU A 253 1.22 -14.90 -2.64
CA GLU A 253 2.30 -14.52 -3.54
C GLU A 253 1.94 -15.01 -4.93
N HIS A 254 2.12 -14.16 -5.92
CA HIS A 254 1.90 -14.52 -7.30
C HIS A 254 2.90 -13.81 -8.20
N LEU A 255 3.51 -14.55 -9.14
CA LEU A 255 4.55 -14.02 -10.05
C LEU A 255 4.08 -12.76 -10.79
N PHE A 256 2.80 -12.72 -11.16
CA PHE A 256 2.21 -11.60 -11.90
C PHE A 256 2.46 -10.22 -11.27
N TRP A 257 2.49 -10.13 -9.94
CA TRP A 257 2.72 -8.85 -9.26
C TRP A 257 4.10 -8.26 -9.57
N THR A 258 5.08 -9.10 -9.88
CA THR A 258 6.46 -8.72 -10.24
C THR A 258 6.78 -8.91 -11.73
N LEU A 259 5.77 -9.22 -12.57
CA LEU A 259 5.91 -9.20 -14.02
C LEU A 259 5.73 -7.77 -14.57
N PRO A 260 6.20 -7.45 -15.79
CA PRO A 260 6.06 -6.11 -16.38
C PRO A 260 4.64 -5.81 -16.90
N HIS A 261 3.72 -6.78 -16.83
CA HIS A 261 2.38 -6.67 -17.41
C HIS A 261 1.52 -5.60 -16.71
N GLU A 262 0.74 -4.91 -17.53
CA GLU A 262 -0.39 -4.09 -17.08
C GLU A 262 -1.48 -4.99 -16.49
N TYR A 263 -2.28 -4.49 -15.56
CA TYR A 263 -3.31 -5.33 -14.93
C TYR A 263 -4.44 -5.71 -15.88
N CYS A 264 -4.71 -4.93 -16.93
CA CYS A 264 -5.71 -5.28 -17.95
C CYS A 264 -5.40 -6.58 -18.70
N THR A 265 -4.16 -7.07 -18.69
CA THR A 265 -3.79 -8.37 -19.29
C THR A 265 -3.80 -9.52 -18.28
N MET A 266 -4.19 -9.29 -17.02
CA MET A 266 -4.15 -10.32 -15.98
C MET A 266 -5.05 -11.51 -16.31
N ALA A 267 -6.24 -11.27 -16.87
CA ALA A 267 -7.16 -12.34 -17.26
C ALA A 267 -6.56 -13.30 -18.31
N GLU A 268 -5.62 -12.83 -19.14
CA GLU A 268 -4.95 -13.63 -20.16
C GLU A 268 -3.66 -14.28 -19.63
N VAL A 269 -2.86 -13.52 -18.88
CA VAL A 269 -1.52 -13.94 -18.44
C VAL A 269 -1.53 -14.73 -17.14
N ALA A 270 -2.47 -14.42 -16.23
CA ALA A 270 -2.63 -15.02 -14.91
C ALA A 270 -4.13 -15.23 -14.60
N PRO A 271 -4.83 -16.06 -15.40
CA PRO A 271 -6.28 -16.26 -15.27
C PRO A 271 -6.69 -16.79 -13.89
N ASP A 272 -5.81 -17.56 -13.25
CA ASP A 272 -5.98 -18.08 -11.89
C ASP A 272 -6.00 -16.94 -10.85
N LEU A 273 -5.06 -15.99 -10.94
CA LEU A 273 -5.06 -14.81 -10.08
C LEU A 273 -6.27 -13.92 -10.35
N TYR A 274 -6.64 -13.70 -11.61
CA TYR A 274 -7.82 -12.90 -11.95
C TYR A 274 -9.09 -13.53 -11.37
N THR A 275 -9.26 -14.85 -11.52
CA THR A 275 -10.37 -15.62 -10.94
C THR A 275 -10.36 -15.56 -9.41
N GLU A 276 -9.17 -15.53 -8.79
CA GLU A 276 -9.03 -15.41 -7.35
C GLU A 276 -9.48 -14.03 -6.84
N LEU A 277 -9.16 -12.94 -7.56
CA LEU A 277 -9.63 -11.58 -7.25
C LEU A 277 -11.13 -11.39 -7.52
N GLN A 278 -11.73 -12.15 -8.43
CA GLN A 278 -13.18 -12.12 -8.66
C GLN A 278 -14.01 -12.59 -7.47
N LYS A 279 -13.39 -13.23 -6.47
CA LYS A 279 -14.04 -13.65 -5.23
C LYS A 279 -14.11 -12.55 -4.18
N SER A 280 -13.45 -11.41 -4.41
CA SER A 280 -13.38 -10.30 -3.46
C SER A 280 -14.62 -9.43 -3.54
N ASP A 281 -15.11 -8.96 -2.38
CA ASP A 281 -16.15 -7.93 -2.33
C ASP A 281 -15.57 -6.53 -2.54
N LEU A 282 -14.29 -6.35 -2.17
CA LEU A 282 -13.53 -5.13 -2.38
C LEU A 282 -12.02 -5.43 -2.48
N VAL A 283 -11.33 -4.80 -3.42
CA VAL A 283 -9.87 -4.86 -3.54
C VAL A 283 -9.25 -3.47 -3.36
N PHE A 284 -8.42 -3.30 -2.33
CA PHE A 284 -7.57 -2.13 -2.18
C PHE A 284 -6.25 -2.32 -2.94
N PHE A 285 -5.89 -1.35 -3.78
CA PHE A 285 -4.59 -1.27 -4.43
C PHE A 285 -3.78 -0.13 -3.83
N LYS A 286 -2.72 -0.47 -3.09
CA LYS A 286 -1.87 0.51 -2.40
C LYS A 286 -0.82 1.10 -3.33
N GLY A 287 -0.56 2.40 -3.22
CA GLY A 287 0.64 3.01 -3.75
C GLY A 287 0.68 3.25 -5.26
N ASP A 288 1.77 3.87 -5.69
CA ASP A 288 1.92 4.45 -7.03
C ASP A 288 2.12 3.39 -8.13
N LEU A 289 2.92 2.35 -7.87
CA LEU A 289 3.18 1.31 -8.86
C LEU A 289 1.91 0.52 -9.22
N ASN A 290 1.09 0.19 -8.22
CA ASN A 290 -0.19 -0.48 -8.46
C ASN A 290 -1.12 0.41 -9.30
N TYR A 291 -1.18 1.73 -9.04
CA TYR A 291 -1.97 2.66 -9.85
C TYR A 291 -1.47 2.76 -11.30
N ARG A 292 -0.14 2.80 -11.50
CA ARG A 292 0.46 2.78 -12.84
C ARG A 292 0.10 1.50 -13.57
N LYS A 293 0.16 0.33 -12.93
CA LYS A 293 -0.25 -0.94 -13.55
C LYS A 293 -1.76 -1.03 -13.83
N LEU A 294 -2.60 -0.45 -12.97
CA LEU A 294 -4.05 -0.34 -13.17
C LEU A 294 -4.38 0.49 -14.42
N THR A 295 -3.67 1.60 -14.62
CA THR A 295 -3.89 2.56 -15.72
C THR A 295 -3.01 2.31 -16.94
N GLY A 296 -2.20 1.24 -16.92
CA GLY A 296 -1.26 0.89 -17.99
C GLY A 296 -0.08 1.84 -18.18
N ASP A 297 0.17 2.74 -17.21
CA ASP A 297 1.25 3.74 -17.25
C ASP A 297 1.21 4.60 -18.53
N ARG A 298 -0.01 5.02 -18.93
CA ARG A 298 -0.27 5.73 -20.19
C ARG A 298 -0.49 7.24 -19.97
N LYS A 299 -0.27 8.02 -21.03
CA LYS A 299 -0.54 9.45 -21.11
C LYS A 299 -2.04 9.74 -21.28
N TRP A 300 -2.85 9.35 -20.29
CA TRP A 300 -4.27 9.67 -20.26
C TRP A 300 -4.50 11.16 -20.03
N ASP A 301 -5.55 11.71 -20.63
CA ASP A 301 -6.06 13.03 -20.22
C ASP A 301 -6.60 12.94 -18.79
N PHE A 302 -6.40 14.00 -18.00
CA PHE A 302 -6.73 14.02 -16.58
C PHE A 302 -8.19 13.69 -16.26
N ILE A 303 -9.11 14.02 -17.17
CA ILE A 303 -10.55 13.85 -17.00
C ILE A 303 -11.07 12.48 -17.46
N VAL A 304 -10.22 11.63 -18.04
CA VAL A 304 -10.63 10.29 -18.48
C VAL A 304 -11.19 9.54 -17.26
N PRO A 305 -12.40 8.93 -17.35
CA PRO A 305 -12.95 8.19 -16.21
C PRO A 305 -12.02 7.06 -15.77
N PHE A 306 -11.91 6.84 -14.45
CA PHE A 306 -11.04 5.79 -13.92
C PHE A 306 -11.41 4.40 -14.45
N SER A 307 -12.72 4.09 -14.52
CA SER A 307 -13.23 2.85 -15.11
C SER A 307 -12.77 2.64 -16.55
N GLN A 308 -12.66 3.70 -17.34
CA GLN A 308 -12.15 3.62 -18.71
C GLN A 308 -10.63 3.35 -18.74
N ALA A 309 -9.87 3.99 -17.85
CA ALA A 309 -8.42 3.80 -17.75
C ALA A 309 -8.02 2.39 -17.27
N LEU A 310 -8.90 1.70 -16.52
CA LEU A 310 -8.74 0.29 -16.12
C LEU A 310 -8.86 -0.69 -17.30
N ARG A 311 -9.43 -0.24 -18.43
CA ARG A 311 -9.63 -1.02 -19.65
C ARG A 311 -10.46 -2.29 -19.41
N SER A 312 -9.84 -3.47 -19.41
CA SER A 312 -10.50 -4.76 -19.18
C SER A 312 -10.34 -5.26 -17.75
N PHE A 313 -9.68 -4.50 -16.86
CA PHE A 313 -9.41 -4.93 -15.50
C PHE A 313 -10.55 -4.59 -14.54
N HIS A 314 -11.53 -5.47 -14.44
CA HIS A 314 -12.68 -5.33 -13.53
C HIS A 314 -12.98 -6.66 -12.80
N PRO A 315 -12.03 -7.23 -12.02
CA PRO A 315 -12.27 -8.50 -11.35
C PRO A 315 -13.32 -8.37 -10.23
N ALA A 316 -13.30 -7.26 -9.49
CA ALA A 316 -14.16 -6.98 -8.34
C ALA A 316 -14.25 -5.45 -8.15
N PRO A 317 -15.15 -4.93 -7.29
CA PRO A 317 -15.08 -3.54 -6.88
C PRO A 317 -13.68 -3.24 -6.33
N LEU A 318 -13.07 -2.15 -6.78
CA LEU A 318 -11.70 -1.83 -6.39
C LEU A 318 -11.54 -0.37 -6.01
N CYS A 319 -10.59 -0.12 -5.12
CA CYS A 319 -10.21 1.21 -4.69
C CYS A 319 -8.69 1.34 -4.75
N SER A 320 -8.18 2.32 -5.48
CA SER A 320 -6.78 2.67 -5.38
C SER A 320 -6.57 3.74 -4.31
N VAL A 321 -5.62 3.47 -3.41
CA VAL A 321 -5.22 4.36 -2.32
C VAL A 321 -3.76 4.73 -2.58
N ARG A 322 -3.55 5.89 -3.20
CA ARG A 322 -2.29 6.22 -3.88
C ARG A 322 -1.84 7.65 -3.59
N THR A 323 -0.58 7.80 -3.19
CA THR A 323 0.12 9.09 -3.26
C THR A 323 0.76 9.25 -4.64
N LEU A 324 0.64 10.43 -5.23
CA LEU A 324 1.05 10.67 -6.62
C LEU A 324 2.58 10.77 -6.72
N LYS A 325 3.21 9.80 -7.39
CA LYS A 325 4.66 9.72 -7.59
C LYS A 325 5.04 9.43 -9.06
N ALA A 326 4.13 9.68 -10.01
CA ALA A 326 4.35 9.44 -11.44
C ALA A 326 3.41 10.29 -12.32
N ASP A 327 3.83 10.51 -13.57
CA ASP A 327 3.18 11.35 -14.60
C ASP A 327 1.84 10.80 -15.14
N VAL A 328 1.07 10.07 -14.33
CA VAL A 328 -0.24 9.52 -14.69
C VAL A 328 -1.25 9.86 -13.60
N GLN A 329 -2.37 10.45 -13.98
CA GLN A 329 -3.53 10.67 -13.12
C GLN A 329 -4.78 10.76 -14.00
N VAL A 330 -5.87 10.09 -13.61
CA VAL A 330 -7.15 10.10 -14.32
C VAL A 330 -8.31 10.40 -13.38
N GLY A 331 -9.51 10.61 -13.92
CA GLY A 331 -10.74 10.83 -13.16
C GLY A 331 -10.72 12.10 -12.30
N LEU A 332 -9.96 13.12 -12.69
CA LEU A 332 -10.04 14.44 -12.08
C LEU A 332 -11.25 15.21 -12.61
N GLN A 333 -11.75 16.14 -11.79
CA GLN A 333 -12.69 17.15 -12.28
C GLN A 333 -12.01 18.06 -13.31
N THR A 334 -12.79 18.52 -14.29
CA THR A 334 -12.31 19.42 -15.35
C THR A 334 -11.61 20.65 -14.77
N GLY A 335 -10.40 20.95 -15.26
CA GLY A 335 -9.62 22.12 -14.84
C GLY A 335 -8.78 21.92 -13.59
N VAL A 336 -8.92 20.81 -12.85
CA VAL A 336 -8.09 20.54 -11.66
C VAL A 336 -6.66 20.22 -12.05
N GLY A 337 -6.46 19.29 -13.00
CA GLY A 337 -5.13 18.88 -13.44
C GLY A 337 -4.36 20.02 -14.12
N GLU A 338 -5.04 20.82 -14.94
CA GLU A 338 -4.47 21.98 -15.62
C GLU A 338 -4.06 23.06 -14.62
N ARG A 339 -4.93 23.37 -13.64
CA ARG A 339 -4.64 24.34 -12.59
C ARG A 339 -3.43 23.92 -11.76
N LEU A 340 -3.39 22.66 -11.30
CA LEU A 340 -2.27 22.15 -10.53
C LEU A 340 -0.96 22.19 -11.33
N THR A 341 -1.00 21.78 -12.60
CA THR A 341 0.15 21.86 -13.51
C THR A 341 0.68 23.28 -13.66
N ALA A 342 -0.19 24.29 -13.65
CA ALA A 342 0.21 25.69 -13.72
C ALA A 342 0.80 26.23 -12.39
N THR A 343 0.38 25.70 -11.24
CA THR A 343 0.76 26.22 -9.91
C THR A 343 1.88 25.45 -9.21
N ASP A 344 2.03 24.17 -9.51
CA ASP A 344 2.96 23.25 -8.85
C ASP A 344 3.45 22.26 -9.90
N THR A 345 4.63 22.48 -10.48
CA THR A 345 5.12 21.67 -11.61
C THR A 345 5.35 20.20 -11.25
N ASP A 346 5.52 19.89 -9.97
CA ASP A 346 5.88 18.55 -9.49
C ASP A 346 4.70 17.84 -8.80
N TRP A 347 3.48 18.37 -8.94
CA TRP A 347 2.30 17.87 -8.23
C TRP A 347 2.00 16.39 -8.48
N LEU A 348 2.32 15.87 -9.68
CA LEU A 348 2.16 14.45 -10.06
C LEU A 348 3.22 13.52 -9.45
N ILE A 349 4.39 14.05 -9.06
CA ILE A 349 5.60 13.25 -8.80
C ILE A 349 6.19 13.47 -7.40
N SER A 350 5.71 14.48 -6.68
CA SER A 350 6.22 14.89 -5.37
C SER A 350 5.76 14.01 -4.20
N GLY A 351 4.72 13.19 -4.38
CA GLY A 351 4.05 12.48 -3.28
C GLY A 351 3.20 13.40 -2.40
N LYS A 352 3.04 14.67 -2.77
CA LYS A 352 2.30 15.69 -2.00
C LYS A 352 0.78 15.49 -2.06
N TYR A 353 0.28 14.94 -3.15
CA TYR A 353 -1.14 14.72 -3.37
C TYR A 353 -1.48 13.24 -3.26
N GLY A 354 -2.73 12.96 -2.89
CA GLY A 354 -3.26 11.61 -2.72
C GLY A 354 -4.61 11.44 -3.39
N ILE A 355 -4.99 10.19 -3.63
CA ILE A 355 -6.32 9.82 -4.11
C ILE A 355 -6.83 8.58 -3.37
N ILE A 356 -8.14 8.55 -3.16
CA ILE A 356 -8.94 7.38 -2.80
C ILE A 356 -9.92 7.23 -3.97
N GLN A 357 -9.55 6.45 -4.97
CA GLN A 357 -10.28 6.41 -6.25
C GLN A 357 -10.91 5.04 -6.46
N PHE A 358 -12.24 5.01 -6.57
CA PHE A 358 -13.04 3.79 -6.62
C PHE A 358 -13.54 3.48 -8.04
N SER A 359 -13.64 2.19 -8.36
CA SER A 359 -14.39 1.71 -9.51
C SER A 359 -15.28 0.53 -9.11
N PRO A 360 -16.57 0.54 -9.49
CA PRO A 360 -17.41 -0.64 -9.36
C PRO A 360 -17.03 -1.72 -10.40
N VAL A 361 -17.65 -2.89 -10.29
CA VAL A 361 -17.68 -3.87 -11.40
C VAL A 361 -18.57 -3.30 -12.51
N VAL A 362 -18.10 -3.36 -13.76
CA VAL A 362 -18.82 -2.89 -14.96
C VAL A 362 -19.60 -4.03 -15.59
#